data_AF-A0A8B5X101-F1
#
_entry.id   AF-A0A8B5X101-F1
#
_cell.length_a   1.000
_cell.length_b   1.000
_cell.length_c   1.000
_cell.angle_alpha   90.00
_cell.angle_beta   90.00
_cell.angle_gamma   90.00
#
_symmetry.space_group_name_H-M   'P 1'
#
loop_
_entity.id
_entity.type
_entity.pdbx_description
1 polymer ?
#
loop_
_entity_poly.entity_id
_entity_poly.type
_entity_poly.pdbx_seq_one_letter_code
_entity_poly.pdbx_strand_id
1 'polypeptide(L)'
;MAKFTLHNPAPMVEPEIDPAALEAFAAGAKERRVAEGELPPWERFDPSDKPRYNVAIRLNDHQLTMLRYLAEARDTSQHKLLHRHLIPILKQLALETFEASRSKSS
;
A
#
# COMPACT_ATOMS: atom_id res chain seq x y z
N MET A 1 -47.40 18.92 36.44
CA MET A 1 -46.85 17.99 35.43
C MET A 1 -46.39 18.81 34.22
N ALA A 2 -45.09 19.03 34.07
CA ALA A 2 -44.53 19.82 32.97
C ALA A 2 -44.28 18.91 31.75
N LYS A 3 -44.88 19.26 30.61
CA LYS A 3 -44.67 18.57 29.33
C LYS A 3 -43.32 19.02 28.75
N PHE A 4 -42.35 18.11 28.67
CA PHE A 4 -41.10 18.32 27.95
C PHE A 4 -41.33 18.08 26.46
N THR A 5 -41.40 19.16 25.68
CA THR A 5 -41.36 19.10 24.22
C THR A 5 -39.90 19.22 23.76
N LEU A 6 -39.32 18.10 23.34
CA LEU A 6 -37.99 18.05 22.72
C LEU A 6 -38.06 18.78 21.36
N HIS A 7 -37.44 19.97 21.29
CA HIS A 7 -37.21 20.64 20.01
C HIS A 7 -36.07 19.91 19.30
N ASN A 8 -36.35 19.35 18.12
CA ASN A 8 -35.36 18.72 17.25
C ASN A 8 -34.64 19.81 16.42
N PRO A 9 -33.34 20.08 16.61
CA PRO A 9 -32.66 21.07 15.79
C PRO A 9 -32.04 20.40 14.55
N ALA A 10 -32.54 20.85 13.40
CA ALA A 10 -31.91 20.92 12.07
C ALA A 10 -31.48 19.61 11.35
N PRO A 11 -31.61 19.58 10.01
CA PRO A 11 -31.23 18.43 9.20
C PRO A 11 -29.70 18.28 9.14
N MET A 12 -29.24 17.04 9.21
CA MET A 12 -27.85 16.63 9.03
C MET A 12 -27.48 16.92 7.57
N VAL A 13 -26.83 18.07 7.32
CA VAL A 13 -26.27 18.42 6.01
C VAL A 13 -25.03 17.56 5.82
N GLU A 14 -25.11 16.54 4.96
CA GLU A 14 -23.92 15.85 4.46
C GLU A 14 -23.01 16.92 3.83
N PRO A 15 -21.77 17.09 4.29
CA PRO A 15 -20.89 18.09 3.71
C PRO A 15 -20.65 17.72 2.25
N GLU A 16 -21.03 18.62 1.35
CA GLU A 16 -20.77 18.48 -0.08
C GLU A 16 -19.25 18.56 -0.27
N ILE A 17 -18.61 17.39 -0.40
CA ILE A 17 -17.17 17.29 -0.56
C ILE A 17 -16.83 17.75 -1.97
N ASP A 18 -16.32 18.97 -2.09
CA ASP A 18 -15.80 19.48 -3.35
C ASP A 18 -14.60 18.60 -3.80
N PRO A 19 -14.72 17.86 -4.92
CA PRO A 19 -13.66 16.98 -5.39
C PRO A 19 -12.38 17.77 -5.72
N ALA A 20 -12.49 19.03 -6.13
CA ALA A 20 -11.33 19.88 -6.42
C ALA A 20 -10.60 20.29 -5.13
N ALA A 21 -11.34 20.57 -4.05
CA ALA A 21 -10.74 20.85 -2.74
C ALA A 21 -10.06 19.61 -2.14
N LEU A 22 -10.62 18.42 -2.38
CA LEU A 22 -10.02 17.15 -1.99
C LEU A 22 -8.70 16.88 -2.76
N GLU A 23 -8.70 17.15 -4.07
CA GLU A 23 -7.49 17.04 -4.91
C GLU A 23 -6.41 18.05 -4.48
N ALA A 24 -6.78 19.30 -4.17
CA ALA A 24 -5.85 20.31 -3.68
C ALA A 24 -5.25 19.95 -2.32
N PHE A 25 -6.05 19.38 -1.41
CA PHE A 25 -5.55 18.87 -0.13
C PHE A 25 -4.60 17.68 -0.31
N ALA A 26 -4.94 16.75 -1.21
CA ALA A 26 -4.08 15.61 -1.55
C ALA A 26 -2.76 16.07 -2.23
N ALA A 27 -2.81 17.12 -3.06
CA ALA A 27 -1.64 17.73 -3.66
C ALA A 27 -0.73 18.38 -2.60
N GLY A 28 -1.29 19.14 -1.66
CA GLY A 28 -0.52 19.74 -0.55
C GLY A 28 0.13 18.70 0.37
N ALA A 29 -0.51 17.55 0.59
CA ALA A 29 0.07 16.46 1.36
C ALA A 29 1.25 15.77 0.63
N LYS A 30 1.22 15.72 -0.70
CA LYS A 30 2.34 15.23 -1.51
C LYS A 30 3.51 16.22 -1.52
N GLU A 31 3.24 17.51 -1.64
CA GLU A 31 4.28 18.55 -1.62
C GLU A 31 5.04 18.59 -0.28
N ARG A 32 4.34 18.40 0.85
CA ARG A 32 5.00 18.36 2.16
C ARG A 32 5.95 17.17 2.33
N ARG A 33 5.60 16.00 1.75
CA ARG A 33 6.47 14.81 1.75
C ARG A 33 7.74 15.00 0.91
N VAL A 34 7.63 15.74 -0.19
CA VAL A 34 8.76 16.09 -1.07
C VAL A 34 9.65 17.16 -0.42
N ALA A 35 9.07 18.10 0.33
CA ALA A 35 9.80 19.16 1.02
C ALA A 35 10.60 18.69 2.26
N GLU A 36 10.21 17.59 2.91
CA GLU A 36 10.84 17.06 4.13
C GLU A 36 11.81 15.88 3.90
N GLY A 37 12.08 15.50 2.66
CA GLY A 37 13.15 14.55 2.33
C GLY A 37 12.83 13.72 1.09
N GLU A 38 13.87 13.18 0.48
CA GLU A 38 13.81 12.42 -0.78
C GLU A 38 12.64 11.43 -0.82
N LEU A 39 11.98 11.32 -1.98
CA LEU A 39 11.02 10.25 -2.24
C LEU A 39 11.76 8.91 -2.40
N PRO A 40 11.11 7.76 -2.15
CA PRO A 40 11.72 6.48 -2.46
C PRO A 40 12.14 6.41 -3.94
N PRO A 41 13.29 5.78 -4.26
CA PRO A 41 13.84 5.79 -5.63
C PRO A 41 12.95 5.05 -6.66
N TRP A 42 11.96 4.28 -6.20
CA TRP A 42 10.98 3.58 -7.03
C TRP A 42 9.71 4.38 -7.32
N GLU A 43 9.47 5.52 -6.66
CA GLU A 43 8.24 6.33 -6.84
C GLU A 43 8.10 6.91 -8.26
N ARG A 44 9.23 7.02 -8.98
CA ARG A 44 9.28 7.49 -10.37
C ARG A 44 8.75 6.48 -11.41
N PHE A 45 8.44 5.26 -11.01
CA PHE A 45 7.97 4.19 -11.92
C PHE A 45 6.48 3.91 -11.71
N ASP A 46 5.75 3.57 -12.77
CA ASP A 46 4.35 3.16 -12.66
C ASP A 46 4.25 1.72 -12.13
N PRO A 47 3.59 1.48 -10.98
CA PRO A 47 3.40 0.12 -10.45
C PRO A 47 2.53 -0.78 -11.33
N SER A 48 1.80 -0.23 -12.30
CA SER A 48 0.93 -0.95 -13.25
C SER A 48 1.66 -1.33 -14.55
N ASP A 49 2.92 -0.94 -14.69
CA ASP A 49 3.72 -1.29 -15.87
C ASP A 49 3.83 -2.81 -16.05
N LYS A 50 3.87 -3.24 -17.32
CA LYS A 50 4.04 -4.65 -17.66
C LYS A 50 5.40 -5.16 -17.15
N PRO A 51 5.48 -6.34 -16.51
CA PRO A 51 6.75 -6.92 -16.08
C PRO A 51 7.71 -7.12 -17.26
N ARG A 52 8.94 -6.60 -17.14
CA ARG A 52 9.99 -6.67 -18.20
C ARG A 52 11.20 -7.53 -17.82
N TYR A 53 11.33 -7.89 -16.55
CA TYR A 53 12.51 -8.54 -16.00
C TYR A 53 12.16 -9.88 -15.34
N ASN A 54 13.08 -10.83 -15.41
CA ASN A 54 12.97 -12.13 -14.75
C ASN A 54 13.92 -12.21 -13.56
N VAL A 55 13.47 -12.86 -12.49
CA VAL A 55 14.29 -13.16 -11.30
C VAL A 55 14.32 -14.67 -11.11
N ALA A 56 15.52 -15.22 -10.96
CA ALA A 56 15.72 -16.64 -10.65
C ALA A 56 16.11 -16.81 -9.18
N ILE A 57 15.46 -17.75 -8.49
CA ILE A 57 15.72 -18.07 -7.08
C ILE A 57 16.20 -19.52 -7.01
N ARG A 58 17.30 -19.76 -6.30
CA ARG A 58 17.80 -21.11 -6.02
C ARG A 58 17.16 -21.63 -4.74
N LEU A 59 16.58 -22.82 -4.81
CA LEU A 59 15.93 -23.49 -3.69
C LEU A 59 16.64 -24.82 -3.40
N ASN A 60 16.66 -25.22 -2.14
CA ASN A 60 17.00 -26.59 -1.77
C ASN A 60 15.76 -27.51 -1.82
N ASP A 61 15.96 -28.81 -1.65
CA ASP A 61 14.88 -29.80 -1.77
C ASP A 61 13.74 -29.57 -0.77
N HIS A 62 14.08 -29.15 0.46
CA HIS A 62 13.10 -28.83 1.49
C HIS A 62 12.20 -27.66 1.07
N GLN A 63 12.79 -26.56 0.57
CA GLN A 63 12.07 -25.38 0.10
C GLN A 63 11.23 -25.66 -1.14
N LEU A 64 11.76 -26.43 -2.09
CA LEU A 64 11.01 -26.83 -3.28
C LEU A 64 9.78 -27.69 -2.89
N THR A 65 9.95 -28.60 -1.94
CA THR A 65 8.86 -29.44 -1.44
C THR A 65 7.78 -28.61 -0.77
N MET A 66 8.15 -27.65 0.10
CA MET A 66 7.20 -26.70 0.69
C MET A 66 6.43 -25.89 -0.37
N LEU A 67 7.15 -25.38 -1.38
CA LEU A 67 6.55 -24.59 -2.46
C LEU A 67 5.51 -25.41 -3.25
N ARG A 68 5.84 -26.66 -3.58
CA ARG A 68 4.93 -27.58 -4.28
C ARG A 68 3.68 -27.87 -3.46
N TYR A 69 3.84 -28.21 -2.18
CA TYR A 69 2.73 -28.45 -1.27
C TYR A 69 1.77 -27.26 -1.20
N LEU A 70 2.31 -26.04 -1.05
CA LEU A 70 1.49 -24.83 -0.97
C LEU A 70 0.77 -24.50 -2.28
N ALA A 71 1.40 -24.78 -3.43
CA ALA A 71 0.80 -24.58 -4.74
C ALA A 71 -0.38 -25.54 -4.96
N GLU A 72 -0.19 -26.82 -4.62
CA GLU A 72 -1.23 -27.85 -4.69
C GLU A 72 -2.41 -27.54 -3.75
N ALA A 73 -2.13 -27.21 -2.49
CA ALA A 73 -3.16 -26.91 -1.49
C ALA A 73 -4.04 -25.69 -1.83
N ARG A 74 -3.56 -24.79 -2.71
CA ARG A 74 -4.25 -23.55 -3.10
C ARG A 74 -4.72 -23.55 -4.54
N ASP A 75 -4.58 -24.67 -5.25
CA ASP A 75 -4.92 -24.83 -6.67
C ASP A 75 -4.38 -23.69 -7.55
N THR A 76 -3.08 -23.41 -7.42
CA THR A 76 -2.40 -22.32 -8.14
C THR A 76 -1.02 -22.75 -8.61
N SER A 77 -0.52 -22.15 -9.69
CA SER A 77 0.87 -22.37 -10.10
C SER A 77 1.86 -21.81 -9.06
N GLN A 78 3.03 -22.44 -8.97
CA GLN A 78 4.13 -21.98 -8.11
C GLN A 78 4.54 -20.54 -8.43
N HIS A 79 4.58 -20.18 -9.72
CA HIS A 79 4.87 -18.81 -10.17
C HIS A 79 3.85 -17.81 -9.63
N LYS A 80 2.55 -18.09 -9.77
CA LYS A 80 1.48 -17.22 -9.29
C LYS A 80 1.48 -17.11 -7.76
N LEU A 81 1.81 -18.21 -7.06
CA LEU A 81 1.97 -18.22 -5.61
C LEU A 81 3.13 -17.33 -5.18
N LEU A 82 4.31 -17.48 -5.80
CA LEU A 82 5.46 -16.63 -5.54
C LEU A 82 5.14 -15.18 -5.83
N HIS A 83 4.56 -14.85 -6.99
CA HIS A 83 4.21 -13.47 -7.33
C HIS A 83 3.24 -12.85 -6.31
N ARG A 84 2.21 -13.60 -5.89
CA ARG A 84 1.20 -13.13 -4.93
C ARG A 84 1.79 -12.77 -3.56
N HIS A 85 2.83 -13.47 -3.11
CA HIS A 85 3.41 -13.28 -1.78
C HIS A 85 4.71 -12.48 -1.78
N LEU A 86 5.58 -12.71 -2.76
CA LEU A 86 6.90 -12.11 -2.83
C LEU A 86 6.85 -10.60 -3.14
N ILE A 87 5.94 -10.16 -4.02
CA ILE A 87 5.83 -8.73 -4.37
C ILE A 87 5.36 -7.89 -3.17
N PRO A 88 4.30 -8.25 -2.43
CA PRO A 88 3.92 -7.52 -1.22
C PRO A 88 5.03 -7.48 -0.17
N ILE A 89 5.71 -8.60 0.08
CA ILE A 89 6.81 -8.66 1.04
C ILE A 89 7.96 -7.75 0.62
N LEU A 90 8.35 -7.76 -0.66
CA LEU A 90 9.39 -6.85 -1.18
C LEU A 90 9.03 -5.38 -0.98
N LYS A 91 7.77 -4.99 -1.26
CA LYS A 91 7.30 -3.62 -1.07
C LYS A 91 7.38 -3.20 0.40
N GLN A 92 6.95 -4.08 1.30
CA GLN A 92 7.02 -3.82 2.73
C GLN A 92 8.46 -3.64 3.21
N LEU A 93 9.35 -4.59 2.87
CA LEU A 93 10.77 -4.53 3.26
C LEU A 93 11.47 -3.30 2.69
N ALA A 94 11.16 -2.93 1.45
CA ALA A 94 11.72 -1.74 0.81
C ALA A 94 11.29 -0.46 1.56
N LEU A 95 10.00 -0.34 1.89
CA LEU A 95 9.47 0.80 2.64
C LEU A 95 10.09 0.90 4.04
N GLU A 96 10.10 -0.20 4.80
CA GLU A 96 10.70 -0.26 6.13
C GLU A 96 12.18 0.16 6.11
N THR A 97 12.94 -0.33 5.12
CA THR A 97 14.35 0.01 4.96
C THR A 97 14.54 1.49 4.64
N PHE A 98 13.69 2.05 3.78
CA PHE A 98 13.74 3.45 3.40
C PHE A 98 13.44 4.36 4.61
N GLU A 99 12.36 4.10 5.33
CA GLU A 99 12.00 4.86 6.54
C GLU A 99 13.07 4.75 7.64
N ALA A 100 13.65 3.56 7.82
CA ALA A 100 14.74 3.34 8.77
C ALA A 100 16.01 4.11 8.39
N SER A 101 16.34 4.24 7.09
CA SER A 101 17.48 5.05 6.64
C SER A 101 17.26 6.55 6.88
N ARG A 102 16.04 7.05 6.65
CA ARG A 102 15.69 8.46 6.86
C ARG A 102 15.77 8.86 8.34
N SER A 103 15.36 7.95 9.22
CA SER A 103 15.40 8.15 10.68
C SER A 103 16.83 8.18 11.25
N LYS A 104 17.82 7.65 10.51
CA LYS A 104 19.25 7.68 10.90
C LYS A 104 20.00 8.88 10.35
N SER A 105 19.51 9.47 9.25
CA SER A 105 20.10 10.64 8.61
C SER A 105 19.57 11.97 9.15
N SER A 106 18.49 11.94 9.94
CA SER A 106 17.88 13.10 10.60
C SER A 106 18.34 13.22 12.05
#